data_AF-A0A3Q0JK88-F1
#
_entry.id   AF-A0A3Q0JK88-F1
#
_cell.length_a   1.000
_cell.length_b   1.000
_cell.length_c   1.000
_cell.angle_alpha   90.00
_cell.angle_beta   90.00
_cell.angle_gamma   90.00
#
_symmetry.space_group_name_H-M   'P 1'
#
loop_
_entity.id
_entity.type
_entity.pdbx_description
1 polymer ?
#
loop_
_entity_poly.entity_id
_entity_poly.type
_entity_poly.pdbx_seq_one_letter_code
_entity_poly.pdbx_strand_id
1 'polypeptide(L)'
;MQKVNKHGLVGDLWPKIRLMQLTGMFILEFHEDSSPGTQLLRVAYCWIVTALLIAQYACVITFTVGLNYNNDLLAGGVVTTLFFTHGMIKYIYVGLKNKSFYRVLSSWNNANSHPVFAESNARYRAKSLSRMKRVLTIICVWTSVLQVYWVFSLVAHSQLCDGMFCSLVLFSCDQLKHLKEILKPLIDLSISQHGIPSSLDLFVNKSASSNKKL
;
A
#
# COMPACT_ATOMS: atom_id res chain seq x y z
N MET A 1 -16.48 -11.46 -17.49
CA MET A 1 -15.25 -11.62 -16.69
C MET A 1 -14.34 -10.43 -16.96
N GLN A 2 -14.38 -9.39 -16.12
CA GLN A 2 -13.40 -8.30 -16.24
C GLN A 2 -12.10 -8.79 -15.63
N LYS A 3 -11.12 -9.10 -16.47
CA LYS A 3 -9.77 -9.45 -16.05
C LYS A 3 -9.22 -8.28 -15.23
N VAL A 4 -8.81 -8.52 -13.98
CA VAL A 4 -8.17 -7.49 -13.16
C VAL A 4 -6.97 -6.96 -13.92
N ASN A 5 -7.04 -5.70 -14.32
CA ASN A 5 -5.96 -5.07 -15.03
C ASN A 5 -4.88 -4.75 -14.00
N LYS A 6 -3.87 -5.62 -13.89
CA LYS A 6 -2.70 -5.48 -13.01
C LYS A 6 -1.78 -4.41 -13.58
N HIS A 7 -2.31 -3.20 -13.76
CA HIS A 7 -1.61 -2.08 -14.37
C HIS A 7 -1.02 -1.17 -13.28
N GLY A 8 0.05 -0.46 -13.61
CA GLY A 8 0.67 0.50 -12.71
C GLY A 8 1.12 -0.12 -11.38
N LEU A 9 0.82 0.57 -10.28
CA LEU A 9 1.31 0.24 -8.95
C LEU A 9 0.66 -1.03 -8.35
N VAL A 10 -0.55 -1.37 -8.81
CA VAL A 10 -1.26 -2.59 -8.39
C VAL A 10 -0.51 -3.85 -8.85
N GLY A 11 0.06 -3.82 -10.06
CA GLY A 11 0.89 -4.92 -10.57
C GLY A 11 2.18 -5.09 -9.77
N ASP A 12 2.82 -3.98 -9.43
CA ASP A 12 4.08 -3.96 -8.66
C ASP A 12 3.90 -4.50 -7.23
N LEU A 13 2.78 -4.18 -6.58
CA LEU A 13 2.46 -4.59 -5.20
C LEU A 13 1.62 -5.87 -5.12
N TRP A 14 1.43 -6.58 -6.23
CA TRP A 14 0.52 -7.73 -6.30
C TRP A 14 0.74 -8.80 -5.22
N PRO A 15 1.98 -9.25 -4.94
CA PRO A 15 2.20 -10.25 -3.88
C PRO A 15 1.76 -9.75 -2.49
N LYS A 16 1.90 -8.46 -2.21
CA LYS A 16 1.48 -7.85 -0.94
C LYS A 16 -0.03 -7.78 -0.83
N ILE A 17 -0.69 -7.37 -1.91
CA ILE A 17 -2.16 -7.30 -1.96
C ILE A 17 -2.75 -8.70 -1.73
N ARG A 18 -2.15 -9.75 -2.33
CA ARG A 18 -2.55 -11.14 -2.07
C ARG A 18 -2.35 -11.56 -0.63
N LEU A 19 -1.22 -11.24 -0.02
CA LEU A 19 -0.98 -11.48 1.42
C LEU A 19 -2.04 -10.77 2.29
N MET A 20 -2.35 -9.51 2.00
CA MET A 20 -3.39 -8.77 2.73
C MET A 20 -4.79 -9.38 2.57
N GLN A 21 -5.12 -9.88 1.37
CA GLN A 21 -6.38 -10.58 1.12
C GLN A 21 -6.44 -11.90 1.89
N LEU A 22 -5.34 -12.66 1.93
CA LEU A 22 -5.25 -13.91 2.68
C LEU A 22 -5.44 -13.69 4.18
N THR A 23 -4.91 -12.60 4.74
CA THR A 23 -5.12 -12.32 6.17
C THR A 23 -6.58 -11.97 6.51
N GLY A 24 -7.41 -11.62 5.53
CA GLY A 24 -8.83 -11.29 5.75
C GLY A 24 -9.09 -9.79 5.92
N MET A 25 -8.23 -8.93 5.34
CA MET A 25 -8.56 -7.50 5.21
C MET A 25 -9.63 -7.29 4.13
N PHE A 26 -10.44 -6.24 4.30
CA PHE A 26 -11.55 -5.88 3.42
C PHE A 26 -11.11 -5.33 2.05
N ILE A 27 -10.26 -6.06 1.32
CA ILE A 27 -9.79 -5.73 -0.04
C ILE A 27 -10.50 -6.62 -1.05
N LEU A 28 -11.71 -6.21 -1.47
CA LEU A 28 -12.59 -7.03 -2.30
C LEU A 28 -12.35 -6.88 -3.82
N GLU A 29 -11.78 -5.77 -4.28
CA GLU A 29 -11.81 -5.36 -5.70
C GLU A 29 -10.71 -5.99 -6.59
N PHE A 30 -9.59 -6.42 -6.01
CA PHE A 30 -8.44 -6.96 -6.74
C PHE A 30 -8.47 -8.50 -6.85
N HIS A 31 -9.53 -9.06 -7.43
CA HIS A 31 -9.67 -10.52 -7.64
C HIS A 31 -9.96 -10.88 -9.08
N GLU A 32 -9.29 -11.92 -9.59
CA GLU A 32 -9.37 -12.34 -10.99
C GLU A 32 -10.77 -12.80 -11.40
N ASP A 33 -11.54 -13.36 -10.45
CA ASP A 33 -12.94 -13.76 -10.64
C ASP A 33 -13.89 -12.84 -9.88
N SER A 34 -14.79 -12.18 -10.61
CA SER A 34 -15.86 -11.33 -10.06
C SER A 34 -17.23 -12.00 -10.18
N SER A 35 -17.31 -13.32 -10.00
CA SER A 35 -18.60 -13.99 -9.94
C SER A 35 -19.32 -13.63 -8.64
N PRO A 36 -20.65 -13.41 -8.66
CA PRO A 36 -21.38 -13.01 -7.46
C PRO A 36 -21.23 -14.03 -6.31
N GLY A 37 -21.18 -15.33 -6.64
CA GLY A 37 -20.94 -16.39 -5.66
C GLY A 37 -19.57 -16.31 -4.97
N THR A 38 -18.48 -16.08 -5.73
CA THR A 38 -17.13 -15.95 -5.13
C THR A 38 -16.98 -14.64 -4.35
N GLN A 39 -17.66 -13.58 -4.78
CA GLN A 39 -17.69 -12.31 -4.04
C GLN A 39 -18.38 -12.46 -2.68
N LEU A 40 -19.51 -13.17 -2.62
CA LEU A 40 -20.19 -13.46 -1.35
C LEU A 40 -19.32 -14.29 -0.41
N LEU A 41 -18.66 -15.34 -0.91
CA LEU A 41 -17.75 -16.16 -0.10
C LEU A 41 -16.60 -15.35 0.50
N ARG A 42 -16.04 -14.41 -0.26
CA ARG A 42 -14.95 -13.53 0.22
C ARG A 42 -15.43 -12.54 1.27
N VAL A 43 -16.62 -11.97 1.08
CA VAL A 43 -17.24 -11.08 2.08
C VAL A 43 -17.52 -11.85 3.36
N ALA A 44 -18.08 -13.06 3.26
CA ALA A 44 -18.30 -13.95 4.39
C ALA A 44 -16.99 -14.27 5.11
N TYR A 45 -15.93 -14.63 4.38
CA TYR A 45 -14.60 -14.86 4.95
C TYR A 45 -14.08 -13.64 5.73
N CYS A 46 -14.15 -12.44 5.15
CA CYS A 46 -13.70 -11.20 5.82
C CYS A 46 -14.49 -10.95 7.10
N TRP A 47 -15.81 -11.17 7.09
CA TRP A 47 -16.67 -11.02 8.27
C TRP A 47 -16.40 -12.06 9.35
N ILE A 48 -16.18 -13.33 8.97
CA ILE A 48 -15.81 -14.41 9.90
C ILE A 48 -14.47 -14.07 10.57
N VAL A 49 -13.46 -13.68 9.79
CA VAL A 49 -12.16 -13.27 10.34
C VAL A 49 -12.31 -12.05 11.25
N THR A 50 -13.10 -11.05 10.85
CA THR A 50 -13.39 -9.88 11.69
C THR A 50 -14.02 -10.28 13.02
N ALA A 51 -15.03 -11.16 12.99
CA ALA A 51 -15.71 -11.64 14.19
C ALA A 51 -14.74 -12.39 15.11
N LEU A 52 -13.89 -13.26 14.56
CA LEU A 52 -12.86 -13.97 15.33
C LEU A 52 -11.83 -13.01 15.95
N LEU A 53 -11.39 -11.98 15.22
CA LEU A 53 -10.46 -10.97 15.73
C LEU A 53 -11.08 -10.12 16.85
N ILE A 54 -12.34 -9.70 16.70
CA ILE A 54 -13.07 -8.95 17.73
C ILE A 54 -13.29 -9.84 18.97
N ALA A 55 -13.70 -11.09 18.79
CA ALA A 55 -13.88 -12.03 19.89
C ALA A 55 -12.57 -12.27 20.66
N GLN A 56 -11.46 -12.50 19.94
CA GLN A 56 -10.14 -12.66 20.55
C GLN A 56 -9.74 -11.41 21.36
N TYR A 57 -9.92 -10.22 20.79
CA TYR A 57 -9.58 -8.97 21.47
C TYR A 57 -10.47 -8.71 22.70
N ALA A 58 -11.77 -9.03 22.60
CA ALA A 58 -12.69 -8.96 23.73
C ALA A 58 -12.28 -9.89 24.87
N CYS A 59 -11.86 -11.13 24.57
CA CYS A 59 -11.32 -12.07 25.55
C CYS A 59 -10.05 -11.54 26.25
N VAL A 60 -9.17 -10.85 25.53
CA VAL A 60 -7.96 -10.24 26.14
C VAL A 60 -8.34 -9.11 27.10
N ILE A 61 -9.33 -8.29 26.74
CA ILE A 61 -9.82 -7.21 27.61
C ILE A 61 -10.49 -7.79 28.86
N THR A 62 -11.39 -8.75 28.72
CA THR A 62 -12.09 -9.36 29.87
C THR A 62 -11.11 -10.07 30.79
N PHE A 63 -10.10 -10.74 30.24
CA PHE A 63 -9.01 -11.33 31.01
C PHE A 63 -8.23 -10.27 31.80
N THR A 64 -7.87 -9.15 31.16
CA THR A 64 -7.15 -8.05 31.82
C THR A 64 -7.96 -7.43 32.96
N VAL A 65 -9.27 -7.22 32.76
CA VAL A 65 -10.18 -6.74 33.83
C VAL A 65 -10.28 -7.75 34.98
N GLY A 66 -10.16 -9.05 34.70
CA GLY A 66 -10.08 -10.09 35.73
C GLY A 66 -8.81 -10.03 36.59
N LEU A 67 -7.73 -9.40 36.11
CA LEU A 67 -6.44 -9.30 36.81
C LEU A 67 -6.32 -8.08 37.75
N ASN A 68 -7.41 -7.36 38.01
CA ASN A 68 -7.43 -6.12 38.80
C ASN A 68 -6.94 -6.24 40.26
N TYR A 69 -6.71 -7.46 40.77
CA TYR A 69 -6.29 -7.68 42.15
C TYR A 69 -4.76 -7.55 42.37
N ASN A 70 -3.96 -7.79 41.33
CA ASN A 70 -2.50 -7.77 41.39
C ASN A 70 -1.93 -6.75 40.40
N ASN A 71 -1.29 -5.70 40.90
CA ASN A 71 -0.79 -4.59 40.09
C ASN A 71 0.24 -5.02 39.02
N ASP A 72 1.11 -5.99 39.32
CA ASP A 72 2.14 -6.47 38.39
C ASP A 72 1.53 -7.24 37.21
N LEU A 73 0.53 -8.08 37.49
CA LEU A 73 -0.19 -8.84 36.45
C LEU A 73 -1.09 -7.93 35.62
N LEU A 74 -1.73 -6.95 36.28
CA LEU A 74 -2.52 -5.93 35.60
C LEU A 74 -1.65 -5.10 34.63
N ALA A 75 -0.44 -4.70 35.05
CA ALA A 75 0.49 -3.99 34.18
C ALA A 75 0.85 -4.82 32.92
N GLY A 76 1.12 -6.11 33.08
CA GLY A 76 1.36 -7.02 31.95
C GLY A 76 0.14 -7.17 31.01
N GLY A 77 -1.06 -7.28 31.57
CA GLY A 77 -2.32 -7.35 30.81
C GLY A 77 -2.63 -6.06 30.04
N VAL A 78 -2.36 -4.90 30.66
CA VAL A 78 -2.51 -3.58 30.03
C VAL A 78 -1.55 -3.42 28.85
N VAL A 79 -0.26 -3.73 29.01
CA VAL A 79 0.72 -3.68 27.91
C VAL A 79 0.30 -4.57 26.74
N THR A 80 -0.16 -5.79 27.05
CA THR A 80 -0.65 -6.73 26.04
C THR A 80 -1.88 -6.18 25.30
N THR A 81 -2.84 -5.60 26.04
CA THR A 81 -4.04 -4.98 25.46
C THR A 81 -3.66 -3.82 24.55
N LEU A 82 -2.81 -2.87 25.00
CA LEU A 82 -2.35 -1.74 24.19
C LEU A 82 -1.64 -2.21 22.91
N PHE A 83 -0.79 -3.24 23.01
CA PHE A 83 -0.10 -3.81 21.85
C PHE A 83 -1.10 -4.29 20.79
N PHE A 84 -2.16 -4.98 21.20
CA PHE A 84 -3.21 -5.45 20.28
C PHE A 84 -4.13 -4.33 19.77
N THR A 85 -4.35 -3.28 20.56
CA THR A 85 -5.12 -2.10 20.17
C THR A 85 -4.57 -1.46 18.90
N HIS A 86 -3.23 -1.36 18.76
CA HIS A 86 -2.61 -0.84 17.54
C HIS A 86 -2.99 -1.65 16.29
N GLY A 87 -3.00 -2.99 16.39
CA GLY A 87 -3.41 -3.86 15.29
C GLY A 87 -4.88 -3.73 14.95
N MET A 88 -5.75 -3.65 15.97
CA MET A 88 -7.20 -3.48 15.79
C MET A 88 -7.55 -2.14 15.13
N ILE A 89 -6.95 -1.05 15.58
CA ILE A 89 -7.21 0.28 15.00
C ILE A 89 -6.81 0.30 13.53
N LYS A 90 -5.63 -0.24 13.17
CA LYS A 90 -5.18 -0.30 11.77
C LYS A 90 -6.11 -1.15 10.90
N TYR A 91 -6.54 -2.30 11.41
CA TYR A 91 -7.48 -3.18 10.73
C TYR A 91 -8.80 -2.46 10.41
N ILE A 92 -9.40 -1.82 11.41
CA ILE A 92 -10.63 -1.04 11.26
C ILE A 92 -10.42 0.15 10.33
N TYR A 93 -9.31 0.87 10.47
CA TYR A 93 -8.99 2.03 9.64
C TYR A 93 -8.96 1.67 8.15
N VAL A 94 -8.25 0.59 7.79
CA VAL A 94 -8.20 0.12 6.40
C VAL A 94 -9.61 -0.24 5.93
N GLY A 95 -10.37 -1.02 6.71
CA GLY A 95 -11.74 -1.40 6.36
C GLY A 95 -12.69 -0.21 6.11
N LEU A 96 -12.62 0.84 6.94
CA LEU A 96 -13.46 2.03 6.79
C LEU A 96 -12.97 2.95 5.66
N LYS A 97 -11.65 3.04 5.43
CA LYS A 97 -11.04 3.94 4.43
C LYS A 97 -10.60 3.22 3.15
N ASN A 98 -11.18 2.07 2.86
CA ASN A 98 -10.93 1.28 1.65
C ASN A 98 -10.93 2.11 0.35
N LYS A 99 -11.88 3.05 0.18
CA LYS A 99 -11.94 3.91 -1.01
C LYS A 99 -10.68 4.78 -1.21
N SER A 100 -10.14 5.33 -0.12
CA SER A 100 -8.90 6.11 -0.17
C SER A 100 -7.71 5.22 -0.50
N PHE A 101 -7.66 4.02 0.06
CA PHE A 101 -6.61 3.04 -0.24
C PHE A 101 -6.59 2.65 -1.73
N TYR A 102 -7.76 2.35 -2.31
CA TYR A 102 -7.88 2.07 -3.75
C TYR A 102 -7.47 3.25 -4.62
N ARG A 103 -7.81 4.49 -4.21
CA ARG A 103 -7.39 5.71 -4.92
C ARG A 103 -5.87 5.87 -4.93
N VAL A 104 -5.19 5.54 -3.83
CA VAL A 104 -3.72 5.57 -3.77
C VAL A 104 -3.12 4.53 -4.71
N LEU A 105 -3.67 3.31 -4.73
CA LEU A 105 -3.19 2.26 -5.64
C LEU A 105 -3.46 2.57 -7.11
N SER A 106 -4.57 3.22 -7.44
CA SER A 106 -4.93 3.59 -8.82
C SER A 106 -4.25 4.86 -9.32
N SER A 107 -3.66 5.67 -8.43
CA SER A 107 -3.01 6.94 -8.77
C SER A 107 -1.89 6.77 -9.82
N TRP A 108 -1.25 5.59 -9.86
CA TRP A 108 -0.16 5.29 -10.78
C TRP A 108 -0.57 4.49 -12.02
N ASN A 109 -1.87 4.41 -12.31
CA ASN A 109 -2.36 3.73 -13.51
C ASN A 109 -2.07 4.54 -14.78
N ASN A 110 -2.03 5.88 -14.68
CA ASN A 110 -1.75 6.77 -15.80
C ASN A 110 -0.50 7.63 -15.50
N ALA A 111 0.65 6.97 -15.34
CA ALA A 111 1.90 7.67 -15.10
C ALA A 111 2.35 8.43 -16.37
N ASN A 112 2.73 9.71 -16.21
CA ASN A 112 3.27 10.49 -17.31
C ASN A 112 4.65 9.93 -17.72
N SER A 113 4.87 9.72 -19.00
CA SER A 113 6.15 9.23 -19.54
C SER A 113 6.55 10.07 -20.74
N HIS A 114 7.76 10.64 -20.68
CA HIS A 114 8.39 11.30 -21.82
C HIS A 114 9.32 10.31 -22.53
N PRO A 115 9.28 10.19 -23.87
CA PRO A 115 10.04 9.16 -24.60
C PRO A 115 11.55 9.24 -24.35
N VAL A 116 12.12 10.44 -24.21
CA VAL A 116 13.55 10.65 -23.91
C VAL A 116 13.95 10.16 -22.52
N PHE A 117 13.03 10.17 -21.54
CA PHE A 117 13.31 9.78 -20.15
C PHE A 117 12.66 8.44 -19.77
N ALA A 118 12.08 7.73 -20.74
CA ALA A 118 11.39 6.47 -20.50
C ALA A 118 12.34 5.40 -19.96
N GLU A 119 13.57 5.36 -20.46
CA GLU A 119 14.59 4.41 -20.00
C GLU A 119 15.01 4.68 -18.55
N SER A 120 15.25 5.94 -18.18
CA SER A 120 15.57 6.33 -16.80
C SER A 120 14.43 5.96 -15.85
N ASN A 121 13.19 6.24 -16.24
CA ASN A 121 12.00 5.91 -15.45
C ASN A 121 11.89 4.40 -15.21
N ALA A 122 12.13 3.58 -16.25
CA ALA A 122 12.12 2.12 -16.13
C ALA A 122 13.20 1.60 -15.15
N ARG A 123 14.42 2.16 -15.19
CA ARG A 123 15.50 1.80 -14.26
C ARG A 123 15.13 2.13 -12.80
N TYR A 124 14.60 3.32 -12.55
CA TYR A 124 14.18 3.75 -11.20
C TYR A 124 12.98 2.97 -10.67
N ARG A 125 12.03 2.63 -11.54
CA ARG A 125 10.89 1.79 -11.20
C ARG A 125 11.32 0.35 -10.86
N ALA A 126 12.24 -0.25 -11.60
CA ALA A 126 12.76 -1.57 -11.28
C ALA A 126 13.54 -1.58 -9.94
N LYS A 127 14.30 -0.51 -9.68
CA LYS A 127 15.03 -0.31 -8.42
C LYS A 127 14.08 -0.19 -7.22
N SER A 128 13.02 0.60 -7.34
CA SER A 128 12.03 0.74 -6.25
C SER A 128 11.27 -0.57 -6.02
N LEU A 129 10.94 -1.32 -7.07
CA LEU A 129 10.30 -2.62 -6.97
C LEU A 129 11.16 -3.64 -6.21
N SER A 130 12.46 -3.73 -6.51
CA SER A 130 13.36 -4.65 -5.79
C SER A 130 13.46 -4.32 -4.30
N ARG A 131 13.50 -3.03 -3.95
CA ARG A 131 13.49 -2.57 -2.55
C ARG A 131 12.17 -2.87 -1.85
N MET A 132 11.05 -2.62 -2.51
CA MET A 132 9.73 -2.94 -1.96
C MET A 132 9.57 -4.44 -1.70
N LYS A 133 10.07 -5.30 -2.59
CA LYS A 133 10.09 -6.75 -2.39
C LYS A 133 10.99 -7.14 -1.22
N ARG A 134 12.19 -6.55 -1.12
CA ARG A 134 13.11 -6.78 0.01
C ARG A 134 12.48 -6.44 1.37
N VAL A 135 11.81 -5.29 1.46
CA VAL A 135 11.09 -4.88 2.68
C VAL A 135 9.98 -5.87 3.01
N LEU A 136 9.25 -6.37 2.02
CA LEU A 136 8.24 -7.41 2.25
C LEU A 136 8.85 -8.65 2.87
N THR A 137 9.92 -9.17 2.28
CA THR A 137 10.57 -10.40 2.75
C THR A 137 11.09 -10.23 4.17
N ILE A 138 11.72 -9.09 4.49
CA ILE A 138 12.20 -8.80 5.85
C ILE A 138 11.04 -8.78 6.84
N ILE A 139 9.94 -8.06 6.52
CA ILE A 139 8.77 -7.99 7.40
C ILE A 139 8.17 -9.39 7.59
N CYS A 140 7.95 -10.15 6.52
CA CYS A 140 7.39 -11.50 6.59
C CYS A 140 8.26 -12.44 7.44
N VAL A 141 9.57 -12.48 7.21
CA VAL A 141 10.50 -13.31 7.99
C VAL A 141 10.47 -12.91 9.47
N TRP A 142 10.56 -11.60 9.74
CA TRP A 142 10.54 -11.08 11.11
C TRP A 142 9.22 -11.42 11.82
N THR A 143 8.09 -11.24 11.14
CA THR A 143 6.79 -11.62 11.70
C THR A 143 6.69 -13.11 11.94
N SER A 144 7.19 -13.96 11.04
CA SER A 144 7.15 -15.41 11.20
C SER A 144 8.00 -15.88 12.38
N VAL A 145 9.16 -15.26 12.63
CA VAL A 145 10.00 -15.55 13.80
C VAL A 145 9.28 -15.13 15.09
N LEU A 146 8.67 -13.95 15.12
CA LEU A 146 7.87 -13.49 16.27
C LEU A 146 6.59 -14.32 16.47
N GLN A 147 6.04 -14.89 15.38
CA GLN A 147 4.84 -15.73 15.39
C GLN A 147 5.05 -17.07 16.08
N VAL A 148 6.27 -17.61 16.10
CA VAL A 148 6.63 -18.81 16.87
C VAL A 148 6.56 -18.54 18.38
N TYR A 149 6.66 -17.27 18.79
CA TYR A 149 6.80 -16.91 20.19
C TYR A 149 5.48 -16.60 20.90
N TRP A 150 4.42 -16.12 20.22
CA TRP A 150 3.10 -15.95 20.89
C TRP A 150 1.87 -15.52 20.06
N VAL A 151 1.97 -14.76 18.96
CA VAL A 151 0.80 -14.02 18.42
C VAL A 151 0.60 -14.17 16.91
N PHE A 152 -0.45 -14.90 16.50
CA PHE A 152 -0.65 -15.30 15.11
C PHE A 152 -1.32 -14.24 14.21
N SER A 153 -2.49 -13.72 14.60
CA SER A 153 -3.38 -13.07 13.62
C SER A 153 -3.31 -11.53 13.59
N LEU A 154 -3.33 -10.83 14.73
CA LEU A 154 -3.36 -9.35 14.75
C LEU A 154 -2.03 -8.70 14.37
N VAL A 155 -0.92 -9.33 14.76
CA VAL A 155 0.43 -8.81 14.46
C VAL A 155 0.68 -8.83 12.96
N ALA A 156 0.33 -9.92 12.28
CA ALA A 156 0.46 -10.03 10.82
C ALA A 156 -0.30 -8.91 10.10
N HIS A 157 -1.53 -8.62 10.52
CA HIS A 157 -2.33 -7.53 9.94
C HIS A 157 -1.68 -6.17 10.10
N SER A 158 -1.21 -5.84 11.31
CA SER A 158 -0.59 -4.55 11.59
C SER A 158 0.67 -4.33 10.74
N GLN A 159 1.52 -5.35 10.63
CA GLN A 159 2.79 -5.31 9.92
C GLN A 159 2.61 -5.27 8.40
N LEU A 160 1.58 -5.92 7.87
CA LEU A 160 1.23 -5.81 6.45
C LEU A 160 0.74 -4.41 6.07
N CYS A 161 -0.07 -3.78 6.92
CA CYS A 161 -0.53 -2.40 6.70
C CYS A 161 0.65 -1.41 6.71
N ASP A 162 1.53 -1.53 7.71
CA ASP A 162 2.73 -0.70 7.82
C ASP A 162 3.70 -0.95 6.68
N GLY A 163 3.89 -2.21 6.29
CA GLY A 163 4.71 -2.60 5.16
C GLY A 163 4.20 -2.01 3.85
N MET A 164 2.88 -1.97 3.64
CA MET A 164 2.27 -1.32 2.48
C MET A 164 2.50 0.18 2.49
N PHE A 165 2.23 0.85 3.62
CA PHE A 165 2.47 2.30 3.74
C PHE A 165 3.94 2.65 3.50
N CYS A 166 4.86 1.94 4.14
CA CYS A 166 6.30 2.12 3.95
C CYS A 166 6.72 1.94 2.49
N SER A 167 6.11 0.97 1.79
CA SER A 167 6.42 0.71 0.37
C SER A 167 5.94 1.82 -0.55
N LEU A 168 4.79 2.42 -0.27
CA LEU A 168 4.29 3.59 -0.99
C LEU A 168 5.19 4.81 -0.79
N VAL A 169 5.70 5.00 0.43
CA VAL A 169 6.66 6.06 0.73
C VAL A 169 7.99 5.80 0.03
N LEU A 170 8.54 4.58 0.11
CA LEU A 170 9.77 4.20 -0.60
C LEU A 170 9.66 4.39 -2.11
N PHE A 171 8.50 4.01 -2.67
CA PHE A 171 8.21 4.25 -4.08
C PHE A 171 8.28 5.74 -4.41
N SER A 172 7.54 6.57 -3.67
CA SER A 172 7.50 8.02 -3.85
C SER A 172 8.91 8.64 -3.73
N CYS A 173 9.70 8.20 -2.76
CA CYS A 173 11.07 8.66 -2.57
C CYS A 173 11.97 8.35 -3.76
N ASP A 174 11.89 7.15 -4.34
CA ASP A 174 12.69 6.79 -5.51
C ASP A 174 12.18 7.51 -6.78
N GLN A 175 10.88 7.81 -6.88
CA GLN A 175 10.34 8.67 -7.95
C GLN A 175 10.81 10.13 -7.84
N LEU A 176 10.93 10.67 -6.62
CA LEU A 176 11.49 12.00 -6.40
C LEU A 176 12.99 12.07 -6.74
N LYS A 177 13.75 11.01 -6.46
CA LYS A 177 15.16 10.91 -6.87
C LYS A 177 15.30 10.87 -8.39
N HIS A 178 14.45 10.10 -9.08
CA HIS A 178 14.37 10.09 -10.53
C HIS A 178 14.11 11.50 -11.09
N LEU A 179 13.14 12.22 -10.52
CA LEU A 179 12.84 13.60 -10.94
C LEU A 179 14.03 14.54 -10.73
N LYS A 180 14.73 14.42 -9.60
CA LYS A 180 15.95 15.20 -9.33
C LYS A 180 17.06 14.91 -10.34
N GLU A 181 17.19 13.67 -10.79
CA GLU A 181 18.19 13.30 -11.79
C GLU A 181 17.84 13.75 -13.20
N ILE A 182 16.55 13.80 -13.56
CA ILE A 182 16.10 14.37 -14.84
C ILE A 182 16.26 15.90 -14.87
N LEU A 183 16.23 16.56 -13.72
CA LEU A 183 16.37 18.02 -13.67
C LEU A 183 17.73 18.50 -14.23
N LYS A 184 18.82 17.76 -14.00
CA LYS A 184 20.15 18.10 -14.53
C LYS A 184 20.22 18.13 -16.07
N PRO A 185 19.90 17.05 -16.81
CA PRO A 185 19.92 17.06 -18.27
C PRO A 185 18.88 18.03 -18.85
N LEU A 186 17.77 18.29 -18.17
CA LEU A 186 16.84 19.34 -18.59
C LEU A 186 17.45 20.75 -18.49
N ILE A 187 18.20 21.03 -17.42
CA ILE A 187 18.94 22.29 -17.27
C ILE A 187 20.01 22.38 -18.36
N ASP A 188 20.78 21.32 -18.60
CA ASP A 188 21.81 21.30 -19.65
C ASP A 188 21.22 21.50 -21.05
N LEU A 189 20.08 20.86 -21.34
CA LEU A 189 19.32 21.07 -22.59
C LEU A 189 18.80 22.51 -22.70
N SER A 190 18.29 23.10 -21.61
CA SER A 190 17.83 24.49 -21.60
C SER A 190 18.98 25.48 -21.88
N ILE A 191 20.16 25.22 -21.33
CA ILE A 191 21.37 26.03 -21.56
C ILE A 191 21.85 25.88 -23.01
N SER A 192 21.82 24.68 -23.58
CA SER A 192 22.15 24.45 -25.00
C SER A 192 21.17 25.11 -25.97
N GLN A 193 19.90 25.23 -25.58
CA GLN A 193 18.85 25.80 -26.42
C GLN A 193 18.70 27.32 -26.25
N HIS A 194 19.30 27.92 -25.23
CA HIS A 194 19.37 29.38 -25.05
C HIS A 194 20.27 30.13 -26.08
N GLY A 195 20.72 29.45 -27.14
CA GLY A 195 21.16 30.08 -28.38
C GLY A 195 20.03 30.49 -29.34
N ILE A 196 18.76 30.12 -29.09
CA ILE A 196 17.59 30.46 -29.92
C ILE A 196 16.38 30.79 -29.00
N PRO A 197 15.66 31.90 -29.19
CA PRO A 197 14.62 32.34 -28.27
C PRO A 197 13.29 31.57 -28.42
N SER A 198 12.50 31.59 -27.33
CA SER A 198 11.10 31.17 -27.09
C SER A 198 10.80 29.71 -26.67
N SER A 199 11.02 29.39 -25.39
CA SER A 199 10.54 28.17 -24.70
C SER A 199 9.10 28.27 -24.15
N LEU A 200 8.46 29.44 -24.24
CA LEU A 200 7.11 29.69 -23.72
C LEU A 200 5.98 29.16 -24.64
N ASP A 201 6.25 28.98 -25.94
CA ASP A 201 5.24 28.47 -26.88
C ASP A 201 5.11 26.94 -26.88
N LEU A 202 6.11 26.21 -26.37
CA LEU A 202 6.07 24.74 -26.32
C LEU A 202 5.14 24.21 -25.20
N PHE A 203 4.94 25.00 -24.14
CA PHE A 203 4.04 24.65 -23.03
C PHE A 203 2.62 25.20 -23.20
N VAL A 204 2.42 26.27 -23.96
CA VAL A 204 1.08 26.87 -24.17
C VAL A 204 0.27 26.12 -25.23
N ASN A 205 0.90 25.58 -26.30
CA ASN A 205 0.14 25.05 -27.44
C ASN A 205 -0.54 23.68 -27.26
N LYS A 206 -0.36 22.98 -26.13
CA LYS A 206 -1.09 21.71 -25.88
C LYS A 206 -2.32 21.87 -24.98
N SER A 207 -2.48 23.00 -24.29
CA SER A 207 -3.69 23.27 -23.49
C SER A 207 -4.82 23.93 -24.31
N ALA A 208 -4.52 24.48 -25.49
CA ALA A 208 -5.48 25.26 -26.26
C ALA A 208 -6.16 24.51 -27.44
N SER A 209 -5.84 23.23 -27.71
CA SER A 209 -6.42 22.50 -28.84
C SER A 209 -7.54 21.50 -28.50
N SER A 210 -7.99 21.41 -27.25
CA SER A 210 -9.09 20.50 -26.85
C SER A 210 -10.42 21.23 -26.65
N ASN A 211 -10.70 22.29 -27.42
CA ASN A 211 -12.04 22.87 -27.43
C ASN A 211 -12.39 23.58 -28.74
N LYS A 212 -12.25 22.88 -29.86
CA LYS A 212 -12.91 23.22 -31.13
C LYS A 212 -12.80 22.04 -32.11
N LYS A 213 -13.86 21.23 -32.17
CA LYS A 213 -14.45 20.72 -33.41
C LYS A 213 -15.86 20.22 -33.10
N LEU A 214 -16.76 20.62 -34.00
CA LEU A 214 -18.20 20.39 -34.09
C LEU A 214 -18.68 19.05 -33.53
#